data_AF-A0A7S0HX22-F1
#
_entry.id   AF-A0A7S0HX22-F1
#
_cell.length_a   1.000
_cell.length_b   1.000
_cell.length_c   1.000
_cell.angle_alpha   90.00
_cell.angle_beta   90.00
_cell.angle_gamma   90.00
#
_symmetry.space_group_name_H-M   'P 1'
#
loop_
_entity.id
_entity.type
_entity.pdbx_description
1 polymer ?
#
loop_
_entity_poly.entity_id
_entity_poly.type
_entity_poly.pdbx_seq_one_letter_code
_entity_poly.pdbx_strand_id
1 'polypeptide(L)'
;GAVGGGDGISDATLMVAEDNPQVAISPQAALDSARFDVFLSHDWGEDCEGRATHARISLVNQYLESMGLRTCFDEEPMQGNVLDRMCGGIDDAECVVVFVTQ
;
A
#
# COMPACT_ATOMS: atom_id res chain seq x y z
N GLY A 1 -30.70 1.16 63.22
CA GLY A 1 -29.53 1.71 62.51
C GLY A 1 -29.79 1.51 61.02
N ALA A 2 -29.70 2.52 60.15
CA ALA A 2 -28.47 3.24 59.77
C ALA A 2 -27.46 2.23 59.18
N VAL A 3 -26.96 2.27 57.93
CA VAL A 3 -26.83 3.29 56.87
C VAL A 3 -26.47 2.61 55.53
N GLY A 4 -26.65 3.33 54.41
CA GLY A 4 -25.82 3.35 53.17
C GLY A 4 -25.70 2.07 52.32
N GLY A 5 -25.84 2.07 50.99
CA GLY A 5 -25.58 3.10 49.99
C GLY A 5 -24.24 2.80 49.28
N GLY A 6 -24.28 2.49 47.98
CA GLY A 6 -23.08 2.43 47.14
C GLY A 6 -23.20 1.52 45.91
N ASP A 7 -23.44 2.14 44.75
CA ASP A 7 -23.18 1.57 43.41
C ASP A 7 -21.70 1.18 43.26
N GLY A 8 -21.43 0.14 42.46
CA GLY A 8 -20.07 -0.26 42.10
C GLY A 8 -20.01 -1.44 41.13
N ILE A 9 -19.97 -1.12 39.83
CA ILE A 9 -19.42 -1.91 38.71
C ILE A 9 -18.01 -2.38 39.14
N SER A 10 -17.47 -3.57 38.95
CA SER A 10 -17.31 -4.53 37.84
C SER A 10 -16.53 -5.70 38.48
N ASP A 11 -16.63 -6.95 38.03
CA ASP A 11 -15.60 -7.52 37.16
C ASP A 11 -16.02 -8.96 36.81
N ALA A 12 -16.81 -9.10 35.74
CA ALA A 12 -16.88 -10.36 35.04
C ALA A 12 -15.66 -10.39 34.12
N THR A 13 -14.53 -10.87 34.64
CA THR A 13 -13.36 -11.23 33.84
C THR A 13 -13.83 -12.17 32.72
N LEU A 14 -13.98 -11.59 31.53
CA LEU A 14 -14.30 -12.25 30.27
C LEU A 14 -13.03 -12.97 29.82
N MET A 15 -12.97 -14.28 30.06
CA MET A 15 -12.05 -15.14 29.34
C MET A 15 -12.55 -15.30 27.89
N VAL A 16 -11.58 -15.46 26.99
CA VAL A 16 -11.68 -15.88 25.58
C VAL A 16 -11.78 -14.75 24.53
N ALA A 17 -10.61 -14.28 24.12
CA ALA A 17 -10.17 -14.38 22.73
C ALA A 17 -8.63 -14.45 22.70
N GLU A 18 -8.06 -15.55 23.21
CA GLU A 18 -6.68 -15.93 22.91
C GLU A 18 -6.65 -16.60 21.52
N ASP A 19 -6.72 -15.78 20.48
CA ASP A 19 -6.06 -16.00 19.20
C ASP A 19 -6.30 -14.74 18.35
N ASN A 20 -5.44 -13.73 18.50
CA ASN A 20 -5.15 -12.90 17.35
C ASN A 20 -3.98 -13.61 16.68
N PRO A 21 -4.22 -14.51 15.71
CA PRO A 21 -3.12 -14.87 14.84
C PRO A 21 -2.76 -13.55 14.19
N GLN A 22 -1.62 -12.98 14.58
CA GLN A 22 -0.82 -12.35 13.57
C GLN A 22 -0.63 -13.46 12.54
N VAL A 23 -1.54 -13.51 11.56
CA VAL A 23 -1.38 -14.33 10.37
C VAL A 23 -0.08 -13.78 9.82
N ALA A 24 1.00 -14.45 10.18
CA ALA A 24 2.32 -14.15 9.69
C ALA A 24 2.26 -14.56 8.24
N ILE A 25 1.71 -13.67 7.41
CA ILE A 25 1.78 -13.79 5.97
C ILE A 25 3.27 -13.81 5.73
N SER A 26 3.78 -15.00 5.42
CA SER A 26 5.20 -15.15 5.16
C SER A 26 5.52 -14.20 3.99
N PRO A 27 6.67 -13.50 3.98
CA PRO A 27 7.01 -12.60 2.88
C PRO A 27 6.85 -13.27 1.52
N GLN A 28 7.14 -14.57 1.44
CA GLN A 28 6.91 -15.39 0.26
C GLN A 28 5.43 -15.53 -0.13
N ALA A 29 4.53 -15.76 0.83
CA ALA A 29 3.11 -15.88 0.56
C ALA A 29 2.49 -14.54 0.12
N ALA A 30 3.03 -13.41 0.60
CA ALA A 30 2.66 -12.09 0.11
C ALA A 30 3.12 -11.88 -1.34
N LEU A 31 4.38 -12.24 -1.66
CA LEU A 31 4.91 -12.20 -3.03
C LEU A 31 4.10 -13.08 -3.99
N ASP A 32 3.81 -14.33 -3.62
CA ASP A 32 3.06 -15.28 -4.46
C ASP A 32 1.62 -14.81 -4.75
N SER A 33 1.10 -13.87 -3.95
CA SER A 33 -0.23 -13.27 -4.12
C SER A 33 -0.21 -11.89 -4.81
N ALA A 34 0.96 -11.32 -5.05
CA ALA A 34 1.10 -10.00 -5.63
C ALA A 34 0.56 -9.96 -7.06
N ARG A 35 -0.22 -8.93 -7.35
CA ARG A 35 -0.81 -8.70 -8.66
C ARG A 35 0.22 -8.16 -9.65
N PHE A 36 1.17 -7.38 -9.15
CA PHE A 36 2.20 -6.73 -9.94
C PHE A 36 3.59 -7.13 -9.44
N ASP A 37 4.54 -7.25 -10.36
CA ASP A 37 5.93 -7.48 -10.02
C ASP A 37 6.56 -6.17 -9.53
N VAL A 38 6.09 -5.02 -10.04
CA VAL A 38 6.62 -3.70 -9.66
C VAL A 38 5.59 -2.58 -9.73
N PHE A 39 5.58 -1.73 -8.71
CA PHE A 39 4.88 -0.44 -8.67
C PHE A 39 5.84 0.71 -9.01
N LEU A 40 5.48 1.53 -10.01
CA LEU A 40 6.30 2.63 -10.51
C LEU A 40 5.85 3.97 -9.92
N SER A 41 6.38 4.34 -8.76
CA SER A 41 6.02 5.57 -8.06
C SER A 41 6.76 6.78 -8.64
N HIS A 42 6.03 7.80 -9.08
CA HIS A 42 6.61 8.96 -9.73
C HIS A 42 5.72 10.21 -9.68
N ASP A 43 6.28 11.34 -10.10
CA ASP A 43 5.57 12.60 -10.28
C ASP A 43 5.09 12.78 -11.73
N TRP A 44 3.93 13.42 -11.91
CA TRP A 44 3.36 13.74 -13.21
C TRP A 44 3.92 15.02 -13.82
N GLY A 45 4.62 15.83 -13.04
CA GLY A 45 5.16 17.10 -13.46
C GLY A 45 6.41 17.00 -14.34
N GLU A 46 7.04 18.14 -14.50
CA GLU A 46 8.30 18.30 -15.22
C GLU A 46 9.43 18.47 -14.22
N ASP A 47 10.62 17.97 -14.58
CA ASP A 47 11.83 18.30 -13.81
C ASP A 47 12.29 19.75 -14.07
N CYS A 48 13.32 20.19 -13.34
CA CYS A 48 13.88 21.54 -13.46
C CYS A 48 14.38 21.94 -14.87
N GLU A 49 14.50 21.00 -15.81
CA GLU A 49 14.88 21.25 -17.21
C GLU A 49 13.68 21.25 -18.16
N GLY A 50 12.45 21.19 -17.63
CA GLY A 50 11.20 21.19 -18.40
C GLY A 50 10.92 19.86 -19.10
N ARG A 51 11.46 18.75 -18.60
CA ARG A 51 11.22 17.42 -19.17
C ARG A 51 10.10 16.72 -18.41
N ALA A 52 9.09 16.24 -19.13
CA ALA A 52 7.98 15.48 -18.56
C ALA A 52 8.45 14.18 -17.90
N THR A 53 8.27 14.07 -16.59
CA THR A 53 8.69 12.91 -15.79
C THR A 53 7.90 11.66 -16.17
N HIS A 54 6.57 11.77 -16.21
CA HIS A 54 5.67 10.69 -16.61
C HIS A 54 6.02 10.09 -17.98
N ALA A 55 6.22 10.94 -19.00
CA ALA A 55 6.54 10.49 -20.36
C ALA A 55 7.84 9.67 -20.42
N ARG A 56 8.85 10.05 -19.61
CA ARG A 56 10.11 9.31 -19.52
C ARG A 56 9.94 7.96 -18.83
N ILE A 57 9.12 7.92 -17.77
CA ILE A 57 8.87 6.71 -17.00
C ILE A 57 7.99 5.74 -17.78
N SER A 58 7.11 6.24 -18.65
CA SER A 58 6.36 5.41 -19.60
C SER A 58 7.30 4.58 -20.50
N LEU A 59 8.47 5.11 -20.88
CA LEU A 59 9.47 4.34 -21.63
C LEU A 59 10.11 3.24 -20.77
N VAL A 60 10.35 3.51 -19.49
CA VAL A 60 10.83 2.49 -18.54
C VAL A 60 9.78 1.41 -18.33
N ASN A 61 8.51 1.80 -18.19
CA ASN A 61 7.38 0.89 -18.08
C ASN A 61 7.30 -0.06 -19.29
N GLN A 62 7.31 0.49 -20.51
CA GLN A 62 7.28 -0.31 -21.74
C GLN A 62 8.46 -1.30 -21.81
N TYR A 63 9.65 -0.88 -21.36
CA TYR A 63 10.80 -1.77 -21.31
C TYR A 63 10.61 -2.91 -20.31
N LEU A 64 10.12 -2.63 -19.10
CA LEU A 64 9.84 -3.64 -18.07
C LEU A 64 8.78 -4.64 -18.54
N GLU A 65 7.69 -4.15 -19.13
CA GLU A 65 6.64 -4.99 -19.74
C GLU A 65 7.19 -5.86 -20.87
N SER A 66 8.09 -5.33 -21.70
CA SER A 66 8.74 -6.10 -22.78
C SER A 66 9.63 -7.25 -22.28
N MET A 67 10.07 -7.18 -21.02
CA MET A 67 10.79 -8.27 -20.34
C MET A 67 9.85 -9.29 -19.67
N GLY A 68 8.54 -9.09 -19.76
CA GLY A 68 7.52 -9.96 -19.19
C GLY A 68 7.10 -9.60 -17.77
N LEU A 69 7.45 -8.42 -17.27
CA LEU A 69 7.05 -7.95 -15.94
C LEU A 69 5.66 -7.33 -15.97
N ARG A 70 4.85 -7.64 -14.95
CA ARG A 70 3.56 -7.02 -14.65
C ARG A 70 3.81 -5.74 -13.88
N THR A 71 3.63 -4.59 -14.52
CA THR A 71 3.84 -3.29 -13.90
C THR A 71 2.54 -2.69 -13.39
N CYS A 72 2.62 -1.93 -12.30
CA CYS A 72 1.58 -0.99 -11.87
C CYS A 72 2.07 0.42 -12.19
N PHE A 73 1.50 0.99 -13.26
CA PHE A 73 1.79 2.30 -13.80
C PHE A 73 0.46 3.00 -14.13
N ASP A 74 0.32 4.28 -13.80
CA ASP A 74 -0.86 5.05 -14.12
C ASP A 74 -0.74 5.70 -15.51
N GLU A 75 -1.47 5.17 -16.49
CA GLU A 75 -1.50 5.71 -17.85
C GLU A 75 -2.12 7.12 -17.93
N GLU A 76 -3.02 7.43 -17.00
CA GLU A 76 -3.68 8.73 -16.85
C GLU A 76 -3.57 9.21 -15.38
N PRO A 77 -3.59 10.54 -15.13
CA PRO A 77 -3.43 11.06 -13.78
C PRO A 77 -4.48 10.48 -12.84
N MET A 78 -4.04 9.92 -11.71
CA MET A 78 -4.96 9.37 -10.71
C MET A 78 -6.00 10.41 -10.27
N GLN A 79 -7.27 10.02 -10.30
CA GLN A 79 -8.40 10.84 -9.87
C GLN A 79 -9.09 10.22 -8.65
N GLY A 80 -9.73 11.06 -7.83
CA GLY A 80 -10.49 10.65 -6.65
C GLY A 80 -9.60 10.46 -5.43
N ASN A 81 -9.75 9.33 -4.71
CA ASN A 81 -8.90 9.04 -3.55
C ASN A 81 -7.54 8.51 -3.99
N VAL A 82 -6.64 9.44 -4.30
CA VAL A 82 -5.27 9.14 -4.74
C VAL A 82 -4.51 8.33 -3.69
N LEU A 83 -4.68 8.63 -2.41
CA LEU A 83 -3.96 7.94 -1.33
C LEU A 83 -4.30 6.45 -1.29
N ASP A 84 -5.59 6.10 -1.34
CA ASP A 84 -6.00 4.69 -1.37
C ASP A 84 -5.48 3.96 -2.60
N ARG A 85 -5.44 4.62 -3.76
CA ARG A 85 -4.91 4.03 -4.99
C ARG A 85 -3.40 3.80 -4.92
N MET A 86 -2.67 4.74 -4.33
CA MET A 86 -1.23 4.60 -4.10
C MET A 86 -0.95 3.46 -3.11
N CYS A 87 -1.67 3.42 -1.99
CA CYS A 87 -1.57 2.33 -1.02
C CYS A 87 -1.89 0.98 -1.66
N GLY A 88 -2.97 0.87 -2.43
CA GLY A 88 -3.33 -0.35 -3.14
C GLY A 88 -2.26 -0.79 -4.14
N GLY A 89 -1.70 0.14 -4.92
CA GLY A 89 -0.61 -0.16 -5.85
C GLY A 89 0.65 -0.67 -5.16
N ILE A 90 0.95 -0.18 -3.96
CA ILE A 90 2.07 -0.63 -3.13
C ILE A 90 1.78 -2.02 -2.54
N ASP A 91 0.60 -2.21 -1.95
CA ASP A 91 0.20 -3.46 -1.29
C ASP A 91 0.10 -4.62 -2.29
N ASP A 92 -0.29 -4.33 -3.54
CA ASP A 92 -0.47 -5.31 -4.62
C ASP A 92 0.84 -5.63 -5.39
N ALA A 93 1.96 -4.99 -5.05
CA ALA A 93 3.23 -5.13 -5.77
C ALA A 93 4.32 -5.83 -4.97
N GLU A 94 5.12 -6.67 -5.64
CA GLU A 94 6.29 -7.32 -5.03
C GLU A 94 7.44 -6.33 -4.75
N CYS A 95 7.56 -5.31 -5.60
CA CYS A 95 8.62 -4.30 -5.54
C CYS A 95 8.04 -2.90 -5.77
N VAL A 96 8.65 -1.90 -5.13
CA VAL A 96 8.36 -0.49 -5.40
C VAL A 96 9.62 0.17 -5.95
N VAL A 97 9.50 0.79 -7.13
CA VAL A 97 10.53 1.64 -7.72
C VAL A 97 10.07 3.09 -7.62
N VAL A 98 10.86 3.91 -6.92
CA VAL A 98 10.60 5.34 -6.76
C VAL A 98 11.49 6.12 -7.70
N PHE A 99 10.89 6.88 -8.60
CA PHE A 99 11.61 7.77 -9.51
C PHE A 99 11.76 9.15 -8.87
N VAL A 100 12.99 9.46 -8.46
CA VAL A 100 13.33 10.78 -7.89
C VAL A 100 13.92 11.64 -9.00
N THR A 101 13.27 12.78 -9.27
CA THR A 101 13.70 13.80 -10.23
C THR A 101 14.12 15.09 -9.51
N GLN A 102 14.67 16.06 -10.26
CA GLN A 102 15.21 17.33 -9.77
C GLN A 102 14.14 18.42 -9.63
#